data_AF-A0A1B6D132-F1
#
_entry.id   AF-A0A1B6D132-F1
#
_cell.length_a   1.000
_cell.length_b   1.000
_cell.length_c   1.000
_cell.angle_alpha   90.00
_cell.angle_beta   90.00
_cell.angle_gamma   90.00
#
_symmetry.space_group_name_H-M   'P 1'
#
loop_
_entity.id
_entity.type
_entity.pdbx_description
1 polymer ?
#
loop_
_entity_poly.entity_id
_entity_poly.type
_entity_poly.pdbx_seq_one_letter_code
_entity_poly.pdbx_strand_id
1 'polypeptide(L)'
;GKGGFGEVYKVRELSTGIAYAMKVEHSFGKELKMEGEVLKILQGKPQFCQLKSCGTNKICNYLVMDMKGENLHTIQKRMPDKKFTVATALRVGLQMMRALEVLHRAGFVHRDVKPANIAIGRYQDTTKIIYLLDFGLARRFLDERGNIRTVRQMPGFRGTKQFASLNAHIGLELRPIDDIFSVLFSMIYTV
;
A
#
# COMPACT_ATOMS: atom_id res chain seq x y z
N GLY A 1 7.95 13.62 0.82
CA GLY A 1 6.68 13.72 0.08
C GLY A 1 5.56 13.99 1.05
N LYS A 2 4.57 14.80 0.67
CA LYS A 2 3.35 15.02 1.47
C LYS A 2 2.22 14.19 0.88
N GLY A 3 1.62 13.30 1.67
CA GLY A 3 0.47 12.49 1.28
C GLY A 3 -0.80 12.95 2.01
N GLY A 4 -1.94 12.28 1.74
CA GLY A 4 -3.23 12.64 2.34
C GLY A 4 -3.37 12.36 3.84
N PHE A 5 -2.45 11.58 4.43
CA PHE A 5 -2.52 11.11 5.83
C PHE A 5 -1.24 11.36 6.64
N GLY A 6 -0.30 12.14 6.10
CA GLY A 6 0.97 12.41 6.79
C GLY A 6 2.11 12.79 5.87
N GLU A 7 3.28 12.96 6.46
CA GLU A 7 4.51 13.35 5.78
C GLU A 7 5.47 12.17 5.70
N VAL A 8 6.11 12.00 4.55
CA VAL A 8 7.10 10.95 4.31
C VAL A 8 8.46 11.58 4.05
N TYR A 9 9.45 11.21 4.85
CA TYR A 9 10.81 11.69 4.83
C TYR A 9 11.76 10.60 4.38
N LYS A 10 12.78 10.98 3.61
CA LYS A 10 13.97 10.13 3.44
C LYS A 10 14.88 10.40 4.63
N VAL A 11 15.17 9.38 5.40
CA VAL A 11 16.05 9.46 6.58
C VAL A 11 17.26 8.56 6.40
N ARG A 12 18.31 8.78 7.18
CA ARG A 12 19.50 7.93 7.20
C ARG A 12 19.76 7.47 8.63
N GLU A 13 20.06 6.18 8.77
CA GLU A 13 20.60 5.66 10.03
C GLU A 13 22.02 6.18 10.20
N LEU A 14 22.29 6.85 11.32
CA LEU A 14 23.57 7.55 11.54
C LEU A 14 24.76 6.60 11.62
N SER A 15 24.56 5.40 12.16
CA SER A 15 25.62 4.40 12.33
C SER A 15 26.03 3.72 11.03
N THR A 16 25.10 3.51 10.09
CA THR A 16 25.34 2.72 8.86
C THR A 16 25.29 3.56 7.59
N GLY A 17 24.73 4.77 7.65
CA GLY A 17 24.46 5.62 6.48
C GLY A 17 23.32 5.13 5.57
N ILE A 18 22.71 3.97 5.90
CA ILE A 18 21.64 3.35 5.12
C ILE A 18 20.41 4.25 5.13
N ALA A 19 19.81 4.43 3.94
CA ALA A 19 18.64 5.28 3.76
C ALA A 19 17.34 4.49 3.95
N TYR A 20 16.41 5.06 4.72
CA TYR A 20 15.08 4.54 5.01
C TYR A 20 14.00 5.57 4.64
N ALA A 21 12.75 5.11 4.58
CA ALA A 21 11.58 5.96 4.50
C ALA A 21 10.96 6.07 5.90
N MET A 22 10.72 7.29 6.37
CA MET A 22 10.04 7.58 7.63
C MET A 22 8.73 8.31 7.35
N LYS A 23 7.60 7.68 7.69
CA LYS A 23 6.28 8.31 7.66
C LYS A 23 5.95 8.84 9.05
N VAL A 24 5.40 10.06 9.11
CA VAL A 24 5.05 10.77 10.33
C VAL A 24 3.63 11.28 10.23
N GLU A 25 2.87 11.09 11.30
CA GLU A 25 1.50 11.57 11.44
C GLU A 25 1.38 12.35 12.77
N HIS A 26 1.07 13.64 12.69
CA HIS A 26 0.91 14.51 13.87
C HIS A 26 -0.49 14.41 14.50
N SER A 27 -1.50 14.09 13.69
CA SER A 27 -2.75 13.59 14.22
C SER A 27 -2.47 12.23 14.87
N PHE A 28 -2.91 12.03 16.12
CA PHE A 28 -2.86 10.71 16.76
C PHE A 28 -3.91 9.76 16.16
N GLY A 29 -3.99 9.72 14.84
CA GLY A 29 -4.89 8.89 14.05
C GLY A 29 -4.58 7.42 14.18
N LYS A 30 -5.43 6.61 13.54
CA LYS A 30 -5.35 5.15 13.56
C LYS A 30 -4.64 4.61 12.32
N GLU A 31 -4.47 5.42 11.30
CA GLU A 31 -3.96 5.10 9.98
C GLU A 31 -2.51 4.62 10.06
N LEU A 32 -1.60 5.41 10.65
CA LEU A 32 -0.20 5.01 10.74
C LEU A 32 0.04 3.84 11.72
N LYS A 33 -0.81 3.74 12.75
CA LYS A 33 -0.81 2.58 13.66
C LYS A 33 -1.25 1.31 12.93
N MET A 34 -2.28 1.40 12.10
CA MET A 34 -2.75 0.29 11.28
C MET A 34 -1.68 -0.15 10.28
N GLU A 35 -1.01 0.79 9.64
CA GLU A 35 0.09 0.50 8.72
C GLU A 35 1.24 -0.23 9.44
N GLY A 36 1.59 0.20 10.65
CA GLY A 36 2.59 -0.50 11.49
C GLY A 36 2.16 -1.92 11.87
N GLU A 37 0.89 -2.14 12.21
CA GLU A 37 0.37 -3.49 12.51
C GLU A 37 0.45 -4.41 11.28
N VAL A 38 -0.02 -3.94 10.13
CA VAL A 38 0.00 -4.71 8.88
C VAL A 38 1.44 -5.06 8.51
N LEU A 39 2.36 -4.10 8.54
CA LEU A 39 3.76 -4.36 8.21
C LEU A 39 4.41 -5.31 9.20
N LYS A 40 4.12 -5.24 10.51
CA LYS A 40 4.62 -6.21 11.50
C LYS A 40 4.22 -7.65 11.15
N ILE A 41 2.96 -7.86 10.75
CA ILE A 41 2.44 -9.18 10.38
C ILE A 41 3.07 -9.69 9.09
N LEU A 42 3.39 -8.79 8.16
CA LEU A 42 3.93 -9.11 6.85
C LEU A 42 5.46 -9.14 6.78
N GLN A 43 6.16 -9.04 7.92
CA GLN A 43 7.62 -9.12 7.94
C GLN A 43 8.13 -10.43 7.32
N GLY A 44 9.22 -10.33 6.56
CA GLY A 44 9.79 -11.45 5.80
C GLY A 44 8.98 -11.90 4.58
N LYS A 45 7.80 -11.34 4.30
CA LYS A 45 7.04 -11.66 3.08
C LYS A 45 7.57 -10.86 1.88
N PRO A 46 7.61 -11.46 0.68
CA PRO A 46 8.03 -10.75 -0.53
C PRO A 46 7.05 -9.63 -0.87
N GLN A 47 7.49 -8.61 -1.59
CA GLN A 47 6.65 -7.49 -2.07
C GLN A 47 6.08 -6.57 -0.98
N PHE A 48 6.57 -6.70 0.26
CA PHE A 48 6.28 -5.80 1.37
C PHE A 48 7.55 -5.15 1.90
N CYS A 49 7.40 -3.95 2.46
CA CYS A 49 8.51 -3.23 3.08
C CYS A 49 8.94 -3.90 4.40
N GLN A 50 10.24 -3.91 4.66
CA GLN A 50 10.77 -4.34 5.95
C GLN A 50 10.64 -3.20 6.95
N LEU A 51 10.01 -3.48 8.08
CA LEU A 51 9.80 -2.52 9.14
C LEU A 51 11.08 -2.42 9.96
N LYS A 52 11.65 -1.22 10.04
CA LYS A 52 12.83 -0.94 10.87
C LYS A 52 12.41 -0.56 12.28
N SER A 53 11.41 0.32 12.41
CA SER A 53 10.89 0.78 13.70
C SER A 53 9.52 1.45 13.52
N CYS A 54 8.70 1.46 14.55
CA CYS A 54 7.49 2.29 14.59
C CYS A 54 7.13 2.61 16.04
N GLY A 55 6.45 3.74 16.27
CA GLY A 55 6.01 4.10 17.61
C GLY A 55 5.15 5.34 17.65
N THR A 56 4.79 5.72 18.87
CA THR A 56 4.09 6.96 19.19
C THR A 56 4.90 7.70 20.24
N ASN A 57 5.12 9.00 20.04
CA ASN A 57 5.67 9.89 21.06
C ASN A 57 4.64 10.98 21.42
N LYS A 58 5.03 12.00 22.19
CA LYS A 58 4.11 13.08 22.62
C LYS A 58 3.61 14.00 21.49
N ILE A 59 4.16 13.90 20.29
CA ILE A 59 3.96 14.88 19.20
C ILE A 59 3.50 14.20 17.90
N CYS A 60 3.79 12.92 17.70
CA CYS A 60 3.41 12.19 16.50
C CYS A 60 3.43 10.66 16.66
N ASN A 61 2.74 9.99 15.73
CA ASN A 61 3.02 8.62 15.35
C ASN A 61 4.14 8.62 14.29
N TYR A 62 5.01 7.61 14.31
CA TYR A 62 6.02 7.43 13.27
C TYR A 62 6.18 5.97 12.86
N LEU A 63 6.61 5.77 11.61
CA LEU A 63 6.93 4.47 11.03
C LEU A 63 8.16 4.60 10.14
N VAL A 64 9.17 3.76 10.38
CA VAL A 64 10.42 3.69 9.62
C VAL A 64 10.50 2.33 8.93
N MET A 65 10.65 2.34 7.62
CA MET A 65 10.74 1.14 6.79
C MET A 65 11.80 1.30 5.70
N ASP A 66 12.17 0.20 5.08
CA ASP A 66 13.12 0.24 3.96
C ASP A 66 12.61 1.09 2.78
N MET A 67 13.54 1.83 2.18
CA MET A 67 13.20 2.75 1.09
C MET A 67 13.15 1.99 -0.24
N LYS A 68 11.99 2.02 -0.90
CA LYS A 68 11.80 1.45 -2.25
C LYS A 68 12.17 2.45 -3.36
N GLY A 69 12.13 1.96 -4.59
CA GLY A 69 12.34 2.75 -5.79
C GLY A 69 11.13 3.63 -6.10
N GLU A 70 11.01 4.01 -7.36
CA GLU A 70 9.92 4.86 -7.80
C GLU A 70 8.59 4.10 -7.87
N ASN A 71 7.49 4.82 -7.65
CA ASN A 71 6.15 4.25 -7.83
C ASN A 71 5.75 4.21 -9.32
N LEU A 72 4.81 3.32 -9.64
CA LEU A 72 4.37 3.09 -11.01
C LEU A 72 3.72 4.33 -11.63
N HIS A 73 3.04 5.18 -10.85
CA HIS A 73 2.49 6.45 -11.34
C HIS A 73 3.58 7.39 -11.86
N THR A 74 4.68 7.53 -11.10
CA THR A 74 5.83 8.35 -11.50
C THR A 74 6.53 7.78 -12.73
N ILE A 75 6.70 6.44 -12.77
CA ILE A 75 7.33 5.77 -13.92
C ILE A 75 6.46 5.96 -15.17
N GLN A 76 5.14 5.69 -15.07
CA GLN A 76 4.17 5.85 -16.15
C GLN A 76 4.24 7.25 -16.76
N LYS A 77 4.27 8.30 -15.94
CA LYS A 77 4.32 9.69 -16.41
C LYS A 77 5.50 10.03 -17.31
N ARG A 78 6.59 9.26 -17.25
CA ARG A 78 7.79 9.45 -18.07
C ARG A 78 7.84 8.52 -19.29
N MET A 79 6.91 7.58 -19.41
CA MET A 79 6.82 6.72 -20.59
C MET A 79 6.24 7.51 -21.77
N PRO A 80 6.55 7.10 -23.02
CA PRO A 80 5.83 7.57 -24.20
C PRO A 80 4.31 7.45 -24.00
N ASP A 81 3.58 8.49 -24.40
CA ASP A 81 2.12 8.63 -24.24
C ASP A 81 1.60 8.45 -22.80
N LYS A 82 2.51 8.48 -21.81
CA LYS A 82 2.23 8.19 -20.40
C LYS A 82 1.58 6.82 -20.21
N LYS A 83 2.03 5.82 -20.98
CA LYS A 83 1.47 4.47 -21.01
C LYS A 83 2.54 3.40 -20.88
N PHE A 84 2.17 2.30 -20.25
CA PHE A 84 2.90 1.05 -20.31
C PHE A 84 2.42 0.23 -21.49
N THR A 85 3.30 -0.65 -21.97
CA THR A 85 2.85 -1.72 -22.85
C THR A 85 1.93 -2.68 -22.09
N VAL A 86 1.02 -3.33 -22.81
CA VAL A 86 0.14 -4.37 -22.24
C VAL A 86 0.95 -5.45 -21.52
N ALA A 87 2.09 -5.86 -22.08
CA ALA A 87 2.98 -6.85 -21.46
C ALA A 87 3.56 -6.38 -20.11
N THR A 88 3.83 -5.08 -19.93
CA THR A 88 4.26 -4.53 -18.64
C THR A 88 3.10 -4.47 -17.65
N ALA A 89 1.93 -4.01 -18.07
CA ALA A 89 0.73 -3.96 -17.23
C ALA A 89 0.33 -5.35 -16.72
N LEU A 90 0.37 -6.39 -17.56
CA LEU A 90 0.07 -7.78 -17.17
C LEU A 90 1.08 -8.33 -16.15
N ARG A 91 2.38 -8.09 -16.35
CA ARG A 91 3.42 -8.54 -15.40
C ARG A 91 3.31 -7.85 -14.05
N VAL A 92 2.98 -6.56 -14.04
CA VAL A 92 2.68 -5.80 -12.82
C VAL A 92 1.45 -6.37 -12.14
N GLY A 93 0.34 -6.54 -12.87
CA GLY A 93 -0.91 -7.08 -12.36
C GLY A 93 -0.74 -8.45 -11.70
N LEU A 94 0.00 -9.36 -12.34
CA LEU A 94 0.29 -10.68 -11.78
C LEU A 94 1.03 -10.60 -10.43
N GLN A 95 2.03 -9.72 -10.35
CA GLN A 95 2.74 -9.51 -9.08
C GLN A 95 1.84 -8.84 -8.03
N MET A 96 0.97 -7.90 -8.40
CA MET A 96 0.01 -7.28 -7.48
C MET A 96 -0.97 -8.29 -6.90
N MET A 97 -1.48 -9.19 -7.73
CA MET A 97 -2.39 -10.26 -7.29
C MET A 97 -1.74 -11.16 -6.24
N ARG A 98 -0.46 -11.51 -6.42
CA ARG A 98 0.31 -12.29 -5.43
C ARG A 98 0.49 -11.54 -4.12
N ALA A 99 0.81 -10.24 -4.17
CA ALA A 99 0.93 -9.42 -2.96
C ALA A 99 -0.42 -9.32 -2.23
N LEU A 100 -1.51 -9.08 -2.95
CA LEU A 100 -2.84 -9.01 -2.35
C LEU A 100 -3.29 -10.33 -1.75
N GLU A 101 -3.01 -11.47 -2.39
CA GLU A 101 -3.27 -12.79 -1.82
C GLU A 101 -2.62 -12.96 -0.44
N VAL A 102 -1.35 -12.54 -0.31
CA VAL A 102 -0.63 -12.59 0.99
C VAL A 102 -1.29 -11.67 2.02
N LEU A 103 -1.66 -10.44 1.64
CA LEU A 103 -2.35 -9.49 2.51
C LEU A 103 -3.73 -10.00 2.96
N HIS A 104 -4.49 -10.57 2.02
CA HIS A 104 -5.84 -11.09 2.25
C HIS A 104 -5.81 -12.32 3.15
N ARG A 105 -4.82 -13.22 2.97
CA ARG A 105 -4.58 -14.36 3.89
C ARG A 105 -4.18 -13.93 5.29
N ALA A 106 -3.52 -12.77 5.43
CA ALA A 106 -3.26 -12.16 6.74
C ALA A 106 -4.52 -11.52 7.36
N GLY A 107 -5.66 -11.53 6.66
CA GLY A 107 -6.95 -11.05 7.16
C GLY A 107 -7.23 -9.57 6.93
N PHE A 108 -6.49 -8.92 6.03
CA PHE A 108 -6.62 -7.50 5.72
C PHE A 108 -7.07 -7.25 4.29
N VAL A 109 -7.76 -6.13 4.07
CA VAL A 109 -8.07 -5.56 2.74
C VAL A 109 -7.31 -4.24 2.64
N HIS A 110 -6.70 -3.95 1.49
CA HIS A 110 -5.88 -2.75 1.29
C HIS A 110 -6.73 -1.48 1.16
N ARG A 111 -7.80 -1.53 0.37
CA ARG A 111 -8.79 -0.47 0.11
C ARG A 111 -8.31 0.79 -0.61
N ASP A 112 -7.03 0.88 -0.98
CA ASP A 112 -6.48 1.97 -1.78
C ASP A 112 -5.38 1.52 -2.76
N VAL A 113 -5.64 0.43 -3.49
CA VAL A 113 -4.69 -0.07 -4.51
C VAL A 113 -4.71 0.86 -5.72
N LYS A 114 -3.54 1.39 -6.08
CA LYS A 114 -3.36 2.32 -7.21
C LYS A 114 -1.88 2.40 -7.63
N PRO A 115 -1.56 2.88 -8.86
CA PRO A 115 -0.18 3.00 -9.32
C PRO A 115 0.76 3.79 -8.40
N ALA A 116 0.26 4.77 -7.66
CA ALA A 116 1.05 5.55 -6.71
C ALA A 116 1.45 4.77 -5.44
N ASN A 117 0.71 3.70 -5.09
CA ASN A 117 0.94 2.84 -3.93
C ASN A 117 1.67 1.53 -4.32
N ILE A 118 2.23 1.47 -5.52
CA ILE A 118 3.00 0.33 -6.00
C ILE A 118 4.36 0.86 -6.46
N ALA A 119 5.44 0.35 -5.89
CA ALA A 119 6.80 0.77 -6.24
C ALA A 119 7.66 -0.39 -6.69
N ILE A 120 8.68 -0.10 -7.49
CA ILE A 120 9.71 -1.07 -7.84
C ILE A 120 10.80 -1.14 -6.75
N GLY A 121 11.60 -2.21 -6.76
CA GLY A 121 12.82 -2.26 -5.97
C GLY A 121 13.82 -1.18 -6.39
N ARG A 122 14.64 -0.73 -5.43
CA ARG A 122 15.62 0.35 -5.63
C ARG A 122 16.97 -0.15 -6.16
N TYR A 123 17.29 -1.41 -5.91
CA TYR A 123 18.58 -2.01 -6.26
C TYR A 123 18.45 -2.79 -7.56
N GLN A 124 19.56 -2.94 -8.29
CA GLN A 124 19.58 -3.49 -9.65
C GLN A 124 18.87 -4.87 -9.75
N ASP A 125 19.12 -5.72 -8.77
CA ASP A 125 18.54 -7.05 -8.59
C ASP A 125 17.03 -7.04 -8.24
N THR A 126 16.53 -5.97 -7.61
CA THR A 126 15.14 -5.83 -7.17
C THR A 126 14.27 -4.95 -8.06
N THR A 127 14.84 -4.27 -9.06
CA THR A 127 14.11 -3.36 -9.98
C THR A 127 12.95 -4.02 -10.73
N LYS A 128 12.95 -5.34 -10.90
CA LYS A 128 11.88 -6.11 -11.55
C LYS A 128 10.79 -6.59 -10.58
N ILE A 129 10.97 -6.36 -9.28
CA ILE A 129 10.04 -6.74 -8.21
C ILE A 129 9.22 -5.52 -7.83
N ILE A 130 7.90 -5.68 -7.74
CA ILE A 130 7.01 -4.65 -7.20
C ILE A 130 6.76 -4.84 -5.70
N TYR A 131 6.52 -3.74 -5.02
CA TYR A 131 6.21 -3.64 -3.61
C TYR A 131 4.89 -2.90 -3.45
N LEU A 132 3.97 -3.47 -2.67
CA LEU A 132 2.73 -2.83 -2.27
C LEU A 132 3.01 -1.91 -1.07
N LEU A 133 2.58 -0.66 -1.16
CA LEU A 133 2.85 0.40 -0.19
C LEU A 133 1.55 0.98 0.39
N ASP A 134 1.69 1.68 1.51
CA ASP A 134 0.63 2.48 2.16
C ASP A 134 -0.59 1.69 2.64
N PHE A 135 -0.44 1.09 3.81
CA PHE A 135 -1.52 0.36 4.48
C PHE A 135 -2.34 1.25 5.42
N GLY A 136 -2.23 2.57 5.33
CA GLY A 136 -2.95 3.50 6.22
C GLY A 136 -4.47 3.39 6.13
N LEU A 137 -4.97 3.01 4.94
CA LEU A 137 -6.38 2.73 4.71
C LEU A 137 -6.74 1.25 4.82
N ALA A 138 -5.80 0.37 5.15
CA ALA A 138 -6.08 -1.05 5.27
C ALA A 138 -7.08 -1.34 6.41
N ARG A 139 -7.73 -2.50 6.35
CA ARG A 139 -8.70 -2.90 7.37
C ARG A 139 -8.75 -4.41 7.53
N ARG A 140 -8.77 -4.87 8.78
CA ARG A 140 -9.09 -6.28 9.10
C ARG A 140 -10.51 -6.62 8.66
N PHE A 141 -10.64 -7.65 7.83
CA PHE A 141 -11.92 -8.23 7.45
C PHE A 141 -12.16 -9.61 8.07
N LEU A 142 -11.11 -10.24 8.61
CA LEU A 142 -11.19 -11.44 9.43
C LEU A 142 -11.03 -11.10 10.93
N ASP A 143 -11.70 -11.86 11.79
CA ASP A 143 -11.49 -11.85 13.24
C ASP A 143 -10.31 -12.76 13.64
N GLU A 144 -10.02 -12.87 14.94
CA GLU A 144 -8.93 -13.70 15.47
C GLU A 144 -9.13 -15.21 15.22
N ARG A 145 -10.37 -15.63 14.95
CA ARG A 145 -10.73 -17.02 14.66
C ARG A 145 -10.78 -17.29 13.15
N GLY A 146 -10.47 -16.29 12.32
CA GLY A 146 -10.52 -16.39 10.86
C GLY A 146 -11.92 -16.24 10.27
N ASN A 147 -12.93 -15.84 11.05
CA ASN A 147 -14.27 -15.59 10.53
C ASN A 147 -14.37 -14.19 9.93
N ILE A 148 -15.24 -14.05 8.94
CA ILE A 148 -15.55 -12.77 8.32
C ILE A 148 -16.20 -11.85 9.36
N ARG A 149 -15.56 -10.71 9.65
CA ARG A 149 -16.09 -9.68 10.54
C ARG A 149 -17.41 -9.12 10.02
N THR A 150 -18.30 -8.78 10.96
CA THR A 150 -19.55 -8.08 10.67
C THR A 150 -19.29 -6.76 9.96
N VAL A 151 -20.17 -6.45 9.00
CA VAL A 151 -20.11 -5.21 8.24
C VAL A 151 -20.50 -4.03 9.12
N ARG A 152 -19.83 -2.88 8.94
CA ARG A 152 -20.28 -1.63 9.57
C ARG A 152 -21.56 -1.14 8.90
N GLN A 153 -22.46 -0.53 9.67
CA GLN A 153 -23.69 0.06 9.12
C GLN A 153 -23.42 1.22 8.15
N MET A 154 -22.41 2.05 8.43
CA MET A 154 -22.05 3.20 7.58
C MET A 154 -20.52 3.27 7.41
N PRO A 155 -19.93 2.41 6.57
CA PRO A 155 -18.49 2.36 6.41
C PRO A 155 -17.92 3.56 5.63
N GLY A 156 -18.74 4.15 4.75
CA GLY A 156 -18.41 5.30 3.91
C GLY A 156 -17.42 4.98 2.79
N PHE A 157 -17.23 5.93 1.87
CA PHE A 157 -16.23 5.81 0.81
C PHE A 157 -14.80 5.83 1.39
N ARG A 158 -13.95 4.92 0.91
CA ARG A 158 -12.51 4.86 1.21
C ARG A 158 -11.73 4.57 -0.08
N GLY A 159 -10.52 5.11 -0.15
CA GLY A 159 -9.61 4.92 -1.28
C GLY A 159 -9.63 6.08 -2.28
N THR A 160 -9.15 5.82 -3.49
CA THR A 160 -9.03 6.81 -4.57
C THR A 160 -10.10 6.58 -5.62
N LYS A 161 -10.97 7.59 -5.85
CA LYS A 161 -12.19 7.47 -6.69
C LYS A 161 -11.97 6.78 -8.04
N GLN A 162 -10.87 7.10 -8.70
CA GLN A 162 -10.53 6.57 -10.04
C GLN A 162 -10.28 5.06 -10.06
N PHE A 163 -9.83 4.48 -8.95
CA PHE A 163 -9.47 3.06 -8.85
C PHE A 163 -10.42 2.28 -7.94
N ALA A 164 -11.46 2.92 -7.42
CA ALA A 164 -12.37 2.35 -6.45
C ALA A 164 -13.43 1.46 -7.13
N SER A 165 -13.78 0.33 -6.51
CA SER A 165 -14.87 -0.53 -6.95
C SER A 165 -16.24 0.16 -6.83
N LEU A 166 -17.26 -0.41 -7.46
CA LEU A 166 -18.63 0.08 -7.30
C LEU A 166 -19.06 0.07 -5.82
N ASN A 167 -18.74 -1.00 -5.08
CA ASN A 167 -19.04 -1.12 -3.64
C ASN A 167 -18.46 0.04 -2.83
N ALA A 168 -17.25 0.49 -3.17
CA ALA A 168 -16.64 1.65 -2.51
C ALA A 168 -17.43 2.93 -2.79
N HIS A 169 -17.83 3.17 -4.04
CA HIS A 169 -18.62 4.34 -4.44
C HIS A 169 -19.98 4.40 -3.73
N ILE A 170 -20.67 3.27 -3.59
CA ILE A 170 -21.94 3.20 -2.85
C ILE A 170 -21.76 3.06 -1.33
N GLY A 171 -20.52 3.10 -0.83
CA GLY A 171 -20.22 3.15 0.59
C GLY A 171 -20.47 1.85 1.34
N LEU A 172 -20.31 0.69 0.69
CA LEU A 172 -20.37 -0.64 1.32
C LEU A 172 -19.04 -1.01 2.01
N GLU A 173 -19.09 -2.02 2.87
CA GLU A 173 -17.89 -2.55 3.52
C GLU A 173 -17.03 -3.33 2.52
N LEU A 174 -15.80 -2.85 2.29
CA LEU A 174 -14.90 -3.43 1.30
C LEU A 174 -14.30 -4.76 1.74
N ARG A 175 -14.12 -5.64 0.77
CA ARG A 175 -13.65 -7.03 0.87
C ARG A 175 -12.52 -7.27 -0.14
N PRO A 176 -11.85 -8.44 -0.08
CA PRO A 176 -10.79 -8.81 -1.02
C PRO A 176 -11.09 -8.54 -2.50
N ILE A 177 -12.33 -8.77 -2.94
CA ILE A 177 -12.75 -8.54 -4.33
C ILE A 177 -12.62 -7.07 -4.77
N ASP A 178 -12.76 -6.12 -3.84
CA ASP A 178 -12.68 -4.69 -4.15
C ASP A 178 -11.23 -4.28 -4.47
N ASP A 179 -10.24 -4.87 -3.80
CA ASP A 179 -8.84 -4.68 -4.15
C ASP A 179 -8.53 -5.24 -5.55
N ILE A 180 -9.18 -6.35 -5.94
CA ILE A 180 -9.02 -6.95 -7.27
C ILE A 180 -9.57 -6.03 -8.36
N PHE A 181 -10.73 -5.41 -8.14
CA PHE A 181 -11.25 -4.38 -9.04
C PHE A 181 -10.28 -3.19 -9.16
N SER A 182 -9.69 -2.77 -8.05
CA SER A 182 -8.66 -1.72 -8.07
C SER A 182 -7.40 -2.11 -8.85
N VAL A 183 -6.99 -3.38 -8.83
CA VAL A 183 -5.91 -3.89 -9.70
C VAL A 183 -6.30 -3.75 -11.17
N LEU A 184 -7.50 -4.23 -11.54
CA LEU A 184 -7.98 -4.18 -12.91
C LEU A 184 -8.03 -2.73 -13.43
N PHE A 185 -8.61 -1.81 -12.66
CA PHE A 185 -8.68 -0.40 -13.04
C PHE A 185 -7.31 0.26 -13.10
N SER A 186 -6.37 -0.11 -12.21
CA SER A 186 -4.98 0.35 -12.29
C SER A 186 -4.27 -0.14 -13.56
N MET A 187 -4.52 -1.38 -13.97
CA MET A 187 -3.97 -1.92 -15.20
C MET A 187 -4.54 -1.21 -16.43
N ILE A 188 -5.86 -1.02 -16.50
CA ILE A 188 -6.52 -0.30 -17.60
C ILE A 188 -6.04 1.15 -17.67
N TYR A 189 -5.90 1.82 -16.52
CA TYR A 189 -5.39 3.19 -16.45
C TYR A 189 -3.94 3.33 -16.95
N THR A 190 -3.15 2.26 -16.84
CA THR A 190 -1.72 2.30 -17.17
C THR A 190 -1.40 1.95 -18.63
N VAL A 191 -2.37 1.54 -19.44
CA VAL A 191 -2.17 1.15 -20.86
C VAL A 191 -2.76 2.13 -21.86
#